data_AF-A0A528GS73-F1
#
_entry.id   AF-A0A528GS73-F1
#
_cell.length_a   1.000
_cell.length_b   1.000
_cell.length_c   1.000
_cell.angle_alpha   90.00
_cell.angle_beta   90.00
_cell.angle_gamma   90.00
#
_symmetry.space_group_name_H-M   'P 1'
#
loop_
_entity.id
_entity.type
_entity.pdbx_description
1 polymer ?
#
loop_
_entity_poly.entity_id
_entity_poly.type
_entity_poly.pdbx_seq_one_letter_code
_entity_poly.pdbx_strand_id
1 'polypeptide(L)'
;MAARIVATGKEHERLRAALIEAMRKTAADMPAEEILAVVSALVGQLIAVQDQRRFTPAAVMQLVQNNIELGNGQAIDKLINEAGGHA
;
A
#
# COMPACT_ATOMS: atom_id res chain seq x y z
N MET A 1 -6.19 -13.58 -17.04
CA MET A 1 -6.96 -12.61 -16.22
C MET A 1 -6.20 -11.30 -16.22
N ALA A 2 -6.85 -10.19 -16.59
CA ALA A 2 -6.23 -8.86 -16.57
C ALA A 2 -5.92 -8.45 -15.12
N ALA A 3 -4.76 -7.83 -14.90
CA ALA A 3 -4.34 -7.31 -13.61
C ALA A 3 -5.43 -6.38 -13.05
N ARG A 4 -6.10 -6.82 -11.98
CA ARG A 4 -7.16 -6.04 -11.37
C ARG A 4 -6.50 -4.92 -10.56
N ILE A 5 -6.31 -3.76 -11.18
CA ILE A 5 -6.24 -2.52 -10.42
C ILE A 5 -7.60 -2.44 -9.72
N VAL A 6 -7.63 -2.65 -8.41
CA VAL A 6 -8.85 -2.47 -7.64
C VAL A 6 -9.12 -0.97 -7.67
N ALA A 7 -10.05 -0.54 -8.53
CA ALA A 7 -10.52 0.83 -8.56
C ALA A 7 -10.90 1.22 -7.12
N THR A 8 -10.21 2.22 -6.57
CA THR A 8 -10.36 2.67 -5.19
C THR A 8 -11.71 3.34 -5.02
N GLY A 9 -12.78 2.55 -4.92
CA GLY A 9 -14.04 3.02 -4.37
C GLY A 9 -13.85 3.55 -2.95
N LYS A 10 -14.82 4.32 -2.46
CA LYS A 10 -14.78 5.01 -1.15
C LYS A 10 -14.38 4.09 0.02
N GLU A 11 -14.78 2.83 -0.01
CA GLU A 11 -14.41 1.87 1.06
C GLU A 11 -12.92 1.51 1.07
N HIS A 12 -12.27 1.42 -0.10
CA HIS A 12 -10.82 1.16 -0.18
C HIS A 12 -10.02 2.34 0.38
N GLU A 13 -10.45 3.56 0.08
CA GLU A 13 -9.84 4.78 0.62
C GLU A 13 -10.02 4.89 2.13
N ARG A 14 -11.23 4.56 2.64
CA ARG A 14 -11.50 4.51 4.08
C ARG A 14 -10.60 3.52 4.79
N LEU A 15 -10.46 2.29 4.26
CA LEU A 15 -9.58 1.29 4.84
C LEU A 15 -8.13 1.79 4.87
N ARG A 16 -7.64 2.35 3.76
CA ARG A 16 -6.29 2.92 3.69
C ARG A 16 -6.08 4.05 4.70
N ALA A 17 -7.05 4.96 4.83
CA ALA A 17 -6.98 6.05 5.80
C ALA A 17 -6.96 5.53 7.25
N ALA A 18 -7.79 4.53 7.56
CA ALA A 18 -7.83 3.89 8.87
C ALA A 18 -6.49 3.20 9.21
N LEU A 19 -5.86 2.52 8.25
CA LEU A 19 -4.54 1.91 8.44
C LEU A 19 -3.46 2.98 8.71
N ILE A 20 -3.45 4.07 7.94
CA ILE A 20 -2.51 5.18 8.16
C ILE A 20 -2.69 5.79 9.54
N GLU A 21 -3.93 6.01 9.96
CA GLU A 21 -4.24 6.57 11.28
C GLU A 21 -3.82 5.63 12.42
N ALA A 22 -4.03 4.32 12.27
CA ALA A 22 -3.57 3.34 13.24
C ALA A 22 -2.04 3.33 13.35
N MET A 23 -1.31 3.36 12.22
CA MET A 23 0.15 3.44 12.23
C MET A 23 0.64 4.71 12.91
N ARG A 24 0.05 5.86 12.63
CA ARG A 24 0.41 7.13 13.29
C ARG A 24 0.20 7.10 14.80
N LYS A 25 -0.86 6.45 15.28
CA LYS A 25 -1.16 6.33 16.71
C LYS A 25 -0.23 5.36 17.43
N THR A 26 0.07 4.22 16.82
CA THR A 26 0.79 3.12 17.48
C THR A 26 2.30 3.22 17.27
N ALA A 27 2.75 3.83 16.18
CA ALA A 27 4.16 3.85 15.75
C ALA A 27 4.67 5.27 15.50
N ALA A 28 4.18 6.26 16.26
CA ALA A 28 4.51 7.69 16.07
C ALA A 28 6.02 7.97 16.05
N ASP A 29 6.78 7.27 16.91
CA ASP A 29 8.22 7.44 17.08
C ASP A 29 9.04 6.32 16.42
N MET A 30 8.38 5.41 15.67
CA MET A 30 9.07 4.30 15.01
C MET A 30 9.75 4.77 13.72
N PRO A 31 11.00 4.37 13.46
CA PRO A 31 11.67 4.66 12.19
C PRO A 31 10.86 4.17 10.98
N ALA A 32 10.89 4.94 9.89
CA ALA A 32 10.06 4.65 8.72
C ALA A 32 10.38 3.29 8.08
N GLU A 33 11.66 2.89 8.10
CA GLU A 33 12.14 1.59 7.63
C GLU A 33 11.61 0.41 8.47
N GLU A 34 11.43 0.60 9.78
CA GLU A 34 10.86 -0.42 10.66
C GLU A 34 9.35 -0.57 10.41
N ILE A 35 8.64 0.55 10.24
CA ILE A 35 7.23 0.54 9.84
C ILE A 35 7.08 -0.19 8.50
N LEU A 36 7.96 0.10 7.53
CA LEU A 36 7.96 -0.57 6.24
C LEU A 36 8.19 -2.08 6.38
N ALA A 37 9.13 -2.51 7.22
CA ALA A 37 9.40 -3.92 7.47
C ALA A 37 8.16 -4.65 8.05
N VAL A 38 7.49 -4.04 9.04
CA VAL A 38 6.28 -4.60 9.66
C VAL A 38 5.14 -4.71 8.65
N VAL A 39 4.89 -3.65 7.88
CA VAL A 39 3.82 -3.64 6.87
C VAL A 39 4.13 -4.63 5.75
N SER A 40 5.40 -4.80 5.37
CA SER A 40 5.82 -5.80 4.38
C SER A 40 5.57 -7.23 4.86
N ALA A 41 5.82 -7.51 6.14
CA ALA A 41 5.49 -8.81 6.73
C ALA A 41 3.97 -9.07 6.72
N LEU A 42 3.15 -8.06 7.04
CA LEU A 42 1.69 -8.14 6.94
C LEU A 42 1.25 -8.42 5.50
N VAL A 43 1.84 -7.75 4.50
CA VAL A 43 1.57 -8.03 3.08
C VAL A 43 1.87 -9.49 2.75
N GLY A 44 3.00 -10.03 3.20
CA GLY A 44 3.34 -11.45 3.03
C GLY A 44 2.30 -12.40 3.63
N GLN A 45 1.79 -12.10 4.82
CA GLN A 45 0.71 -12.88 5.44
C GLN A 45 -0.59 -12.80 4.64
N LEU A 46 -0.93 -11.62 4.10
CA LEU A 46 -2.11 -11.44 3.24
C LEU A 46 -1.98 -12.21 1.92
N ILE A 47 -0.78 -12.31 1.35
CA ILE A 47 -0.49 -13.14 0.17
C ILE A 47 -0.71 -14.62 0.49
N ALA A 48 -0.22 -15.09 1.64
CA ALA A 48 -0.31 -16.50 2.03
C ALA A 48 -1.76 -16.99 2.17
N VAL A 49 -2.69 -16.12 2.57
CA VAL A 49 -4.11 -16.47 2.75
C VAL A 49 -4.96 -16.32 1.49
N GLN A 50 -4.38 -16.00 0.33
CA GLN A 50 -5.12 -15.93 -0.93
C GLN A 50 -5.60 -17.32 -1.38
N ASP A 51 -6.83 -17.40 -1.92
CA ASP A 51 -7.37 -18.64 -2.49
C ASP A 51 -6.60 -19.03 -3.76
N GLN A 52 -5.77 -20.07 -3.65
CA GLN A 52 -4.92 -20.60 -4.72
C GLN A 52 -5.71 -21.19 -5.90
N ARG A 53 -7.02 -21.46 -5.73
CA ARG A 53 -7.90 -21.87 -6.85
C ARG A 53 -8.31 -20.69 -7.72
N ARG A 54 -8.22 -19.47 -7.18
CA ARG A 54 -8.64 -18.23 -7.83
C ARG A 54 -7.46 -17.41 -8.34
N PHE A 55 -6.32 -17.47 -7.67
CA PHE A 55 -5.13 -16.69 -7.99
C PHE A 55 -3.90 -17.59 -8.09
N THR A 56 -3.08 -17.34 -9.10
CA THR A 56 -1.74 -17.92 -9.17
C THR A 56 -0.77 -17.08 -8.33
N PRO A 57 0.32 -17.66 -7.80
CA PRO A 57 1.33 -16.90 -7.07
C PRO A 57 1.87 -15.70 -7.86
N ALA A 58 2.14 -15.89 -9.15
CA ALA A 58 2.61 -14.82 -10.04
C ALA A 58 1.59 -13.67 -10.17
N ALA A 59 0.29 -13.98 -10.25
CA ALA A 59 -0.75 -12.95 -10.34
C ALA A 59 -0.86 -12.15 -9.03
N VAL A 60 -0.70 -12.78 -7.87
CA VAL A 60 -0.71 -12.10 -6.57
C VAL A 60 0.52 -11.19 -6.44
N MET A 61 1.70 -11.66 -6.83
CA MET A 61 2.90 -10.83 -6.80
C MET A 61 2.80 -9.63 -7.75
N GLN A 62 2.26 -9.82 -8.96
CA GLN A 62 2.01 -8.72 -9.89
C GLN A 62 1.03 -7.69 -9.29
N LEU A 63 -0.01 -8.14 -8.57
CA LEU A 63 -0.92 -7.25 -7.87
C LEU A 63 -0.18 -6.40 -6.84
N VAL A 64 0.70 -6.99 -6.04
CA VAL A 64 1.50 -6.27 -5.04
C VAL A 64 2.40 -5.24 -5.71
N GLN A 65 3.16 -5.65 -6.74
CA GLN A 65 4.06 -4.77 -7.47
C GLN A 65 3.34 -3.53 -8.03
N ASN A 66 2.22 -3.73 -8.72
CA ASN A 66 1.46 -2.63 -9.32
C ASN A 66 0.97 -1.62 -8.26
N ASN A 67 0.61 -2.11 -7.06
CA ASN A 67 0.16 -1.23 -5.98
C ASN A 67 1.31 -0.49 -5.29
N ILE A 68 2.50 -1.09 -5.20
CA ILE A 68 3.72 -0.41 -4.75
C ILE A 68 4.06 0.74 -5.72
N GLU A 69 4.08 0.47 -7.02
CA GLU A 69 4.37 1.48 -8.05
C GLU A 69 3.36 2.64 -7.98
N LEU A 70 2.06 2.33 -7.86
CA LEU A 70 1.02 3.35 -7.68
C LEU A 70 1.21 4.16 -6.40
N GLY A 71 1.49 3.50 -5.27
CA GLY A 71 1.70 4.16 -3.98
C GLY A 71 2.93 5.07 -3.97
N ASN A 72 4.01 4.64 -4.62
CA ASN A 72 5.23 5.43 -4.81
C ASN A 72 4.95 6.68 -5.65
N GLY A 73 4.22 6.53 -6.76
CA GLY A 73 3.80 7.67 -7.59
C GLY A 73 3.01 8.69 -6.78
N GLN A 74 2.01 8.25 -6.00
CA GLN A 74 1.23 9.13 -5.13
C GLN A 74 2.06 9.85 -4.07
N ALA A 75 3.10 9.21 -3.53
CA ALA A 75 3.99 9.83 -2.55
C ALA A 75 4.90 10.89 -3.20
N ILE A 76 5.47 10.57 -4.36
CA ILE A 76 6.30 11.49 -5.14
C ILE A 76 5.49 12.70 -5.59
N ASP A 77 4.28 12.50 -6.12
CA ASP A 77 3.40 13.57 -6.56
C ASP A 77 3.09 14.53 -5.41
N LYS A 78 2.86 14.02 -4.20
CA LYS A 78 2.66 14.88 -3.02
C LYS A 78 3.90 15.70 -2.70
N LEU A 79 5.08 15.09 -2.67
CA LEU A 79 6.34 15.79 -2.40
C LEU A 79 6.61 16.90 -3.42
N ILE A 80 6.37 16.63 -4.71
CA ILE A 80 6.53 17.63 -5.78
C ILE A 80 5.56 18.79 -5.60
N ASN A 81 4.29 18.49 -5.31
CA ASN A 81 3.25 19.52 -5.15
C ASN A 81 3.40 20.32 -3.85
N GLU A 82 3.90 19.72 -2.77
CA GLU A 82 4.20 20.40 -1.50
C GLU A 82 5.44 21.31 -1.62
N ALA A 83 6.48 20.86 -2.34
CA ALA A 83 7.69 21.66 -2.59
C ALA A 83 7.45 22.88 -3.50
N GLY A 84 6.41 22.87 -4.34
CA GLY A 84 6.03 24.00 -5.20
C GLY A 84 5.32 25.17 -4.51
N GLY A 85 5.03 25.06 -3.20
CA GLY A 85 4.27 26.07 -2.44
C GLY A 85 5.10 27.09 -1.65
N HIS A 86 6.43 27.06 -1.77
CA HIS A 86 7.34 28.00 -1.11
C HIS A 86 8.28 28.65 -2.13
N ALA A 87 7.75 29.59 -2.91
CA ALA A 87 8.53 30.55 -3.69
C ALA A 87 7.89 31.95 -3.55
#